data_AF-A0A7C5S6C6-F1
#
_entry.id   AF-A0A7C5S6C6-F1
#
_cell.length_a   1.000
_cell.length_b   1.000
_cell.length_c   1.000
_cell.angle_alpha   90.00
_cell.angle_beta   90.00
_cell.angle_gamma   90.00
#
_symmetry.space_group_name_H-M   'P 1'
#
loop_
_entity.id
_entity.type
_entity.pdbx_description
1 polymer ?
#
loop_
_entity_poly.entity_id
_entity_poly.type
_entity_poly.pdbx_seq_one_letter_code
_entity_poly.pdbx_strand_id
1 'polypeptide(L)'
;MWQNHDDALAFHSSPFFGRFIKNSIERYTVFLEPLSSRGSWSGFNNWEFSEPLPGNELICALTRATLRKRFLFRFWCLVPSVSAEHQNHRGLLFSKGIGEYPWFEQATFSIWEDFECLDEFAYWIIIILLQAFFPALNEF
;
A
#
# COMPACT_ATOMS: atom_id res chain seq x y z
N MET A 1 -13.79 -3.37 -0.95
CA MET A 1 -13.63 -4.83 -0.82
C MET A 1 -14.92 -5.47 -1.27
N TRP A 2 -14.82 -6.52 -2.04
CA TRP A 2 -15.97 -7.30 -2.53
C TRP A 2 -16.11 -8.55 -1.68
N GLN A 3 -17.33 -9.05 -1.50
CA GLN A 3 -17.55 -10.29 -0.76
C GLN A 3 -17.11 -11.50 -1.57
N ASN A 4 -17.20 -11.43 -2.89
CA ASN A 4 -16.80 -12.47 -3.82
C ASN A 4 -16.35 -11.85 -5.16
N HIS A 5 -15.80 -12.69 -6.03
CA HIS A 5 -15.30 -12.29 -7.34
C HIS A 5 -16.41 -11.78 -8.28
N ASP A 6 -17.60 -12.39 -8.23
CA ASP A 6 -18.71 -12.05 -9.12
C ASP A 6 -19.23 -10.62 -8.89
N ASP A 7 -19.29 -10.18 -7.63
CA ASP A 7 -19.66 -8.81 -7.28
C ASP A 7 -18.68 -7.78 -7.90
N ALA A 8 -17.39 -8.12 -7.91
CA ALA A 8 -16.37 -7.29 -8.52
C ALA A 8 -16.57 -7.19 -10.05
N LEU A 9 -16.84 -8.31 -10.71
CA LEU A 9 -17.11 -8.35 -12.15
C LEU A 9 -18.39 -7.59 -12.53
N ALA A 10 -19.44 -7.71 -11.71
CA ALA A 10 -20.68 -6.97 -11.88
C ALA A 10 -20.45 -5.45 -11.78
N PHE A 11 -19.64 -5.00 -10.82
CA PHE A 11 -19.25 -3.59 -10.71
C PHE A 11 -18.45 -3.11 -11.93
N HIS A 12 -17.51 -3.92 -12.42
CA HIS A 12 -16.72 -3.60 -13.61
C HIS A 12 -17.58 -3.42 -14.87
N SER A 13 -18.71 -4.12 -14.93
CA SER A 13 -19.68 -4.01 -16.03
C SER A 13 -20.68 -2.86 -15.83
N SER A 14 -20.61 -2.14 -14.71
CA SER A 14 -21.58 -1.10 -14.39
C SER A 14 -21.38 0.19 -15.21
N PRO A 15 -22.46 0.94 -15.48
CA PRO A 15 -22.34 2.27 -16.10
C PRO A 15 -21.52 3.26 -15.26
N PHE A 16 -21.45 3.05 -13.94
CA PHE A 16 -20.62 3.86 -13.05
C PHE A 16 -19.13 3.64 -13.33
N PHE A 17 -18.68 2.39 -13.37
CA PHE A 17 -17.29 2.06 -13.71
C PHE A 17 -16.92 2.51 -15.14
N GLY A 18 -17.88 2.42 -16.07
CA GLY A 18 -17.74 2.94 -17.43
C GLY A 18 -17.35 4.43 -17.51
N ARG A 19 -17.70 5.25 -16.51
CA ARG A 19 -17.25 6.67 -16.45
C ARG A 19 -15.75 6.79 -16.17
N PHE A 20 -15.19 5.94 -15.32
CA PHE A 20 -13.74 5.91 -15.08
C PHE A 20 -12.99 5.44 -16.33
N ILE A 21 -13.53 4.42 -17.01
CA ILE A 21 -12.95 3.91 -18.26
C ILE A 21 -12.83 5.02 -19.30
N LYS A 22 -13.91 5.81 -19.50
CA LYS A 22 -13.92 6.91 -20.47
C LYS A 22 -12.88 8.00 -20.19
N ASN A 23 -12.49 8.19 -18.93
CA ASN A 23 -11.54 9.21 -18.49
C ASN A 23 -10.13 8.65 -18.24
N SER A 24 -9.84 7.44 -18.74
CA SER A 24 -8.56 6.77 -18.54
C SER A 24 -7.85 6.50 -19.87
N ILE A 25 -6.53 6.70 -19.89
CA ILE A 25 -5.68 6.34 -21.05
C ILE A 25 -5.25 4.87 -20.94
N GLU A 26 -4.99 4.42 -19.72
CA GLU A 26 -4.51 3.07 -19.43
C GLU A 26 -5.16 2.56 -18.16
N ARG A 27 -5.35 1.24 -18.09
CA ARG A 27 -6.06 0.57 -17.00
C ARG A 27 -5.44 -0.79 -16.70
N TYR A 28 -5.22 -1.02 -15.42
CA TYR A 28 -4.89 -2.33 -14.88
C TYR A 28 -5.87 -2.64 -13.75
N THR A 29 -6.26 -3.91 -13.65
CA THR A 29 -7.09 -4.41 -12.56
C THR A 29 -6.34 -5.56 -11.91
N VAL A 30 -6.15 -5.47 -10.61
CA VAL A 30 -5.53 -6.53 -9.82
C VAL A 30 -6.59 -7.06 -8.86
N PHE A 31 -6.88 -8.35 -8.97
CA PHE A 31 -7.70 -9.07 -8.01
C PHE A 31 -6.78 -9.65 -6.94
N LEU A 32 -7.14 -9.44 -5.68
CA LEU A 32 -6.30 -9.76 -4.55
C LEU A 32 -7.09 -10.55 -3.52
N GLU A 33 -6.43 -11.56 -2.98
CA GLU A 33 -6.86 -12.27 -1.79
C GLU A 33 -5.95 -11.86 -0.63
N PRO A 34 -6.51 -11.57 0.56
CA PRO A 34 -5.70 -11.15 1.69
C PRO A 34 -4.89 -12.34 2.20
N LEU A 35 -3.57 -12.19 2.26
CA LEU A 35 -2.67 -13.21 2.83
C LEU A 35 -2.38 -12.94 4.32
N SER A 36 -2.29 -11.67 4.70
CA SER A 36 -2.06 -11.25 6.07
C SER A 36 -2.49 -9.80 6.30
N SER A 37 -2.62 -9.41 7.56
CA SER A 37 -2.86 -8.02 7.95
C SER A 37 -2.06 -7.69 9.20
N ARG A 38 -1.51 -6.47 9.25
CA ARG A 38 -0.90 -5.89 10.45
C ARG A 38 -1.72 -4.67 10.86
N GLY A 39 -2.28 -4.70 12.07
CA GLY A 39 -3.19 -3.66 12.56
C GLY A 39 -4.62 -3.79 12.02
N SER A 40 -5.35 -2.66 11.98
CA SER A 40 -6.73 -2.61 11.47
C SER A 40 -6.87 -1.63 10.32
N TRP A 41 -7.71 -1.99 9.36
CA TRP A 41 -8.06 -1.16 8.22
C TRP A 41 -9.31 -0.34 8.52
N SER A 42 -9.16 0.84 9.11
CA SER A 42 -10.27 1.72 9.55
C SER A 42 -11.15 1.04 10.58
N GLY A 43 -10.54 0.28 11.49
CA GLY A 43 -11.26 -0.54 12.45
C GLY A 43 -11.76 -1.87 11.87
N PHE A 44 -11.59 -2.13 10.57
CA PHE A 44 -11.81 -3.46 10.00
C PHE A 44 -10.64 -4.39 10.34
N ASN A 45 -10.95 -5.54 10.91
CA ASN A 45 -9.98 -6.58 11.28
C ASN A 45 -10.49 -8.01 11.03
N ASN A 46 -11.66 -8.17 10.40
CA ASN A 46 -12.29 -9.46 10.15
C ASN A 46 -11.88 -9.99 8.77
N TRP A 47 -10.60 -10.31 8.61
CA TRP A 47 -10.06 -10.86 7.38
C TRP A 47 -10.28 -12.38 7.30
N GLU A 48 -10.72 -12.85 6.14
CA GLU A 48 -10.65 -14.26 5.75
C GLU A 48 -9.37 -14.45 4.94
N PHE A 49 -8.30 -14.92 5.57
CA PHE A 49 -7.01 -15.07 4.90
C PHE A 49 -6.98 -16.30 4.00
N SER A 50 -6.37 -16.15 2.83
CA SER A 50 -6.09 -17.23 1.88
C SER A 50 -4.63 -17.66 1.96
N GLU A 51 -4.35 -18.87 1.46
CA GLU A 51 -2.99 -19.30 1.19
C GLU A 51 -2.45 -18.67 -0.09
N PRO A 52 -1.13 -18.49 -0.23
CA PRO A 52 -0.52 -18.02 -1.47
C PRO A 52 -0.90 -18.91 -2.65
N LEU A 53 -1.22 -18.28 -3.79
CA LEU A 53 -1.54 -19.00 -5.02
C LEU A 53 -0.29 -19.74 -5.53
N PRO A 54 -0.34 -21.07 -5.75
CA PRO A 54 0.81 -21.83 -6.23
C PRO A 54 1.33 -21.28 -7.56
N GLY A 55 2.64 -20.98 -7.61
CA GLY A 55 3.30 -20.44 -8.81
C GLY A 55 3.12 -18.94 -9.04
N ASN A 56 2.48 -18.22 -8.12
CA ASN A 56 2.44 -16.76 -8.11
C ASN A 56 3.27 -16.21 -6.95
N GLU A 57 4.46 -15.70 -7.27
CA GLU A 57 5.37 -15.12 -6.28
C GLU A 57 5.03 -13.65 -5.98
N LEU A 58 4.28 -12.98 -6.86
CA LEU A 58 3.97 -11.56 -6.72
C LEU A 58 3.18 -11.27 -5.45
N ILE A 59 3.67 -10.31 -4.66
CA ILE A 59 3.00 -9.85 -3.46
C ILE A 59 2.52 -8.41 -3.65
N CYS A 60 1.26 -8.17 -3.28
CA CYS A 60 0.71 -6.83 -3.23
C CYS A 60 0.56 -6.38 -1.77
N ALA A 61 1.03 -5.18 -1.47
CA ALA A 61 0.88 -4.57 -0.15
C ALA A 61 0.00 -3.33 -0.24
N LEU A 62 -1.00 -3.28 0.63
CA LEU A 62 -1.86 -2.11 0.84
C LEU A 62 -1.59 -1.54 2.24
N THR A 63 -0.80 -0.48 2.28
CA THR A 63 -0.33 0.12 3.53
C THR A 63 -1.10 1.39 3.81
N ARG A 64 -1.53 1.60 5.05
CA ARG A 64 -2.19 2.85 5.43
C ARG A 64 -1.71 3.32 6.79
N ALA A 65 -1.29 4.58 6.85
CA ALA A 65 -0.84 5.23 8.08
C ALA A 65 -1.83 6.31 8.52
N THR A 66 -2.19 6.29 9.81
CA THR A 66 -2.89 7.41 10.44
C THR A 66 -1.88 8.19 11.28
N LEU A 67 -1.42 9.32 10.76
CA LEU A 67 -0.46 10.18 11.46
C LEU A 67 -1.18 11.16 12.39
N ARG A 68 -0.66 11.33 13.60
CA ARG A 68 -1.14 12.40 14.48
C ARG A 68 -0.72 13.75 13.89
N LYS A 69 -1.61 14.76 13.95
CA LYS A 69 -1.40 16.09 13.35
C LYS A 69 -0.03 16.71 13.65
N ARG A 70 0.45 16.57 14.89
CA ARG A 70 1.76 17.10 15.34
C ARG A 70 2.98 16.50 14.60
N PHE A 71 2.82 15.37 13.92
CA PHE A 71 3.88 14.68 13.19
C PHE A 71 3.82 14.91 11.67
N LEU A 72 2.75 15.54 11.15
CA LEU A 72 2.54 15.72 9.71
C LEU A 72 3.66 16.53 9.05
N PHE A 73 4.11 17.61 9.68
CA PHE A 73 5.17 18.45 9.11
C PHE A 73 6.47 17.67 8.94
N ARG A 74 6.93 16.98 9.99
CA ARG A 74 8.15 16.15 9.94
C ARG A 74 8.01 15.02 8.93
N PHE A 75 6.84 14.39 8.87
CA PHE A 75 6.54 13.37 7.87
C PHE A 75 6.70 13.93 6.45
N TRP A 76 6.08 15.07 6.13
CA TRP A 76 6.16 15.67 4.80
C TRP A 76 7.57 16.13 4.40
N CYS A 77 8.39 16.57 5.36
CA CYS A 77 9.81 16.82 5.06
C CYS A 77 10.57 15.55 4.69
N LEU A 78 10.15 14.39 5.21
CA LEU A 78 10.79 13.09 4.97
C LEU A 78 10.32 12.41 3.68
N VAL A 79 9.06 12.62 3.28
CA VAL A 79 8.45 11.95 2.12
C VAL A 79 9.27 12.07 0.83
N PRO A 80 9.83 13.24 0.46
CA PRO A 80 10.58 13.37 -0.79
C PRO A 80 11.81 12.46 -0.84
N SER A 81 12.60 12.40 0.24
CA SER A 81 13.81 11.57 0.28
C SER A 81 13.47 10.09 0.32
N VAL A 82 12.50 9.69 1.14
CA VAL A 82 12.04 8.31 1.24
C VAL A 82 11.41 7.83 -0.06
N SER A 83 10.64 8.66 -0.74
CA SER A 83 10.01 8.32 -2.03
C SER A 83 11.04 8.11 -3.14
N ALA A 84 12.11 8.91 -3.16
CA ALA A 84 13.21 8.73 -4.11
C ALA A 84 13.98 7.42 -3.88
N GLU A 85 14.20 7.04 -2.62
CA GLU A 85 14.86 5.79 -2.25
C GLU A 85 13.94 4.58 -2.48
N HIS A 86 12.65 4.72 -2.17
CA HIS A 86 11.60 3.72 -2.38
C HIS A 86 11.53 3.22 -3.82
N GLN A 87 11.61 4.13 -4.80
CA GLN A 87 11.56 3.76 -6.23
C GLN A 87 12.71 2.86 -6.68
N ASN A 88 13.79 2.77 -5.90
CA ASN A 88 14.96 1.97 -6.22
C ASN A 88 15.10 0.72 -5.33
N HIS A 89 14.10 0.42 -4.50
CA HIS A 89 14.16 -0.76 -3.64
C HIS A 89 14.06 -2.03 -4.48
N ARG A 90 14.89 -3.02 -4.14
CA ARG A 90 14.90 -4.32 -4.81
C ARG A 90 13.50 -4.94 -4.79
N GLY A 91 13.10 -5.49 -5.93
CA GLY A 91 11.84 -6.21 -6.10
C GLY A 91 10.58 -5.34 -6.14
N LEU A 92 10.67 -4.01 -6.06
CA LEU A 92 9.51 -3.15 -6.23
C LEU A 92 9.14 -3.01 -7.71
N LEU A 93 7.95 -3.50 -8.10
CA LEU A 93 7.46 -3.43 -9.48
C LEU A 93 6.52 -2.24 -9.71
N PHE A 94 5.74 -1.88 -8.70
CA PHE A 94 4.78 -0.78 -8.79
C PHE A 94 4.54 -0.17 -7.42
N SER A 95 4.40 1.15 -7.34
CA SER A 95 3.91 1.82 -6.13
C SER A 95 3.12 3.07 -6.47
N LYS A 96 1.97 3.25 -5.80
CA LYS A 96 1.15 4.44 -5.94
C LYS A 96 0.42 4.77 -4.64
N GLY A 97 0.50 6.04 -4.22
CA GLY A 97 -0.36 6.59 -3.19
C GLY A 97 -1.82 6.66 -3.66
N ILE A 98 -2.74 6.30 -2.78
CA ILE A 98 -4.19 6.35 -2.99
C ILE A 98 -4.77 7.42 -2.05
N GLY A 99 -5.23 8.53 -2.63
CA GLY A 99 -5.79 9.69 -1.94
C GLY A 99 -5.76 10.93 -2.83
N GLU A 100 -6.68 11.89 -2.62
CA GLU A 100 -6.91 12.99 -3.58
C GLU A 100 -6.12 14.29 -3.31
N TYR A 101 -5.38 14.42 -2.19
CA TYR A 101 -4.62 15.65 -1.88
C TYR A 101 -3.48 15.41 -0.85
N PRO A 102 -2.38 16.20 -0.81
CA PRO A 102 -1.28 16.11 0.17
C PRO A 102 -1.67 16.08 1.66
N TRP A 103 -2.91 16.43 2.01
CA TRP A 103 -3.45 16.29 3.36
C TRP A 103 -3.81 14.83 3.73
N PHE A 104 -3.99 13.94 2.74
CA PHE A 104 -4.68 12.66 2.89
C PHE A 104 -4.26 11.58 1.86
N GLU A 105 -2.97 11.35 1.62
CA GLU A 105 -2.57 10.05 1.03
C GLU A 105 -2.94 8.94 2.03
N GLN A 106 -4.16 8.41 1.89
CA GLN A 106 -4.79 7.49 2.81
C GLN A 106 -4.68 6.04 2.32
N ALA A 107 -3.60 5.74 1.63
CA ALA A 107 -2.97 4.44 1.54
C ALA A 107 -1.85 4.52 0.51
N THR A 108 -0.97 3.55 0.51
CA THR A 108 -0.09 3.23 -0.60
C THR A 108 -0.42 1.82 -1.03
N PHE A 109 -0.60 1.65 -2.34
CA PHE A 109 -0.65 0.34 -2.97
C PHE A 109 0.68 0.07 -3.65
N SER A 110 1.20 -1.15 -3.50
CA SER A 110 2.47 -1.55 -4.10
C SER A 110 2.45 -3.02 -4.53
N ILE A 111 3.20 -3.34 -5.57
CA ILE A 111 3.39 -4.68 -6.13
C ILE A 111 4.88 -5.01 -6.08
N TRP A 112 5.20 -6.21 -5.59
CA TRP A 112 6.54 -6.71 -5.33
C TRP A 112 6.76 -8.05 -6.04
N GLU A 113 8.01 -8.32 -6.41
CA GLU A 113 8.44 -9.60 -7.01
C GLU A 113 8.13 -10.79 -6.11
N ASP A 114 8.37 -10.64 -4.81
CA ASP A 114 8.18 -11.67 -3.80
C ASP A 114 7.92 -11.08 -2.40
N PHE A 115 7.64 -11.97 -1.43
CA PHE A 115 7.42 -11.60 -0.03
C PHE A 115 8.70 -11.11 0.65
N GLU A 116 9.85 -11.63 0.27
CA GLU A 116 11.15 -11.32 0.88
C GLU A 116 11.51 -9.85 0.62
N CYS A 117 11.37 -9.39 -0.62
CA CYS A 117 11.57 -8.01 -1.03
C CYS A 117 10.64 -7.04 -0.29
N LEU A 118 9.36 -7.42 -0.09
CA LEU A 118 8.41 -6.63 0.68
C LEU A 118 8.80 -6.55 2.17
N ASP A 119 9.23 -7.66 2.75
CA ASP A 119 9.57 -7.73 4.17
C ASP A 119 10.86 -6.94 4.47
N GLU A 120 11.88 -7.04 3.62
CA GLU A 120 13.08 -6.20 3.66
C GLU A 120 12.73 -4.70 3.63
N PHE A 121 11.84 -4.31 2.70
CA PHE A 121 11.37 -2.93 2.62
C PHE A 121 10.63 -2.50 3.89
N ALA A 122 9.76 -3.37 4.44
CA ALA A 122 9.01 -3.08 5.65
C ALA A 122 9.94 -2.83 6.85
N TYR A 123 11.02 -3.59 6.99
CA TYR A 123 12.03 -3.33 8.01
C TYR A 123 12.76 -2.00 7.78
N TRP A 124 13.20 -1.74 6.56
CA TRP A 124 13.90 -0.51 6.20
C TRP A 124 13.06 0.74 6.52
N ILE A 125 11.79 0.75 6.11
CA ILE A 125 10.91 1.91 6.35
C ILE A 125 10.62 2.12 7.84
N ILE A 126 10.49 1.04 8.62
CA ILE A 126 10.31 1.13 10.08
C ILE A 126 11.53 1.80 10.72
N ILE A 127 12.74 1.40 10.35
CA ILE A 127 13.98 1.99 10.87
C ILE A 127 14.03 3.48 10.53
N ILE A 128 13.82 3.85 9.26
CA ILE A 128 13.85 5.25 8.82
C ILE A 128 12.83 6.11 9.58
N LEU A 129 11.61 5.60 9.77
CA LEU A 129 10.57 6.31 10.53
C LEU A 129 10.95 6.41 12.02
N LEU A 130 11.50 5.37 12.62
CA LEU A 130 11.97 5.42 14.01
C LEU A 130 13.06 6.48 14.19
N GLN A 131 14.04 6.54 13.29
CA GLN A 131 15.11 7.55 13.34
C GLN A 131 14.56 8.97 13.15
N ALA A 132 13.60 9.16 12.25
CA ALA A 132 12.99 10.46 11.97
C ALA A 132 12.17 11.01 13.15
N PHE A 133 11.44 10.13 13.86
CA PHE A 133 10.53 10.53 14.94
C PHE A 133 11.12 10.39 16.33
N PHE A 134 12.12 9.52 16.51
CA PHE A 134 12.78 9.22 17.78
C PHE A 134 14.32 9.20 17.62
N PRO A 135 14.94 10.35 17.30
CA PRO A 135 16.38 10.42 17.02
C PRO A 135 17.29 10.01 18.20
N ALA A 136 16.76 9.97 19.43
CA ALA A 136 17.46 9.47 20.61
C ALA A 136 17.65 7.93 20.64
N LEU A 137 17.05 7.19 19.70
CA LEU A 137 17.25 5.74 19.57
C LEU A 137 18.48 5.36 18.73
N ASN A 138 19.19 6.34 18.14
CA ASN A 138 20.40 6.10 17.33
C ASN A 138 21.65 5.72 18.15
N GLU A 139 21.54 5.57 19.47
CA GLU A 139 22.66 5.24 20.37
C GLU A 139 22.69 3.76 20.82
N PHE A 140 21.91 2.88 20.21
CA PHE A 140 21.89 1.43 20.50
C PHE A 140 22.07 0.57 19.26
#